data_AF-A0A7C3G061-F1
#
_entry.id   AF-A0A7C3G061-F1
#
_cell.length_a   1.000
_cell.length_b   1.000
_cell.length_c   1.000
_cell.angle_alpha   90.00
_cell.angle_beta   90.00
_cell.angle_gamma   90.00
#
_symmetry.space_group_name_H-M   'P 1'
#
loop_
_entity.id
_entity.type
_entity.pdbx_description
1 polymer ?
#
loop_
_entity_poly.entity_id
_entity_poly.type
_entity_poly.pdbx_seq_one_letter_code
_entity_poly.pdbx_strand_id
1 'polypeptide(L)'
;QYNEEEDFQGPLAVGVLTIGLSSESVEAGTEEVPEGTRLMVYGDSDFASNRRFQDGDNGNLFLSSVEMLGVGKELITMDRKYLQTRRLLIGPEVERFITISSIGLLPLLVLVAGAYIWWRRR
;
A
#
# COMPACT_ATOMS: atom_id res chain seq x y z
N GLN A 1 16.77 9.31 1.15
CA GLN A 1 17.11 9.82 2.50
C GLN A 1 16.28 11.08 2.69
N TYR A 2 15.73 11.30 3.88
CA TYR A 2 14.91 12.47 4.19
C TYR A 2 15.80 13.65 4.59
N ASN A 3 15.59 14.83 4.02
CA ASN A 3 16.27 16.07 4.38
C ASN A 3 15.24 17.08 4.91
N GLU A 4 15.34 17.41 6.20
CA GLU A 4 14.38 18.27 6.89
C GLU A 4 14.30 19.71 6.33
N GLU A 5 15.33 20.18 5.65
CA GLU A 5 15.38 21.51 5.03
C GLU A 5 14.81 21.56 3.60
N GLU A 6 14.76 20.41 2.90
CA GLU A 6 14.33 20.30 1.50
C GLU A 6 13.00 19.56 1.34
N ASP A 7 12.69 18.64 2.25
CA ASP A 7 11.52 17.78 2.15
C ASP A 7 10.32 18.36 2.88
N PHE A 8 9.23 18.49 2.13
CA PHE A 8 7.96 18.99 2.65
C PHE A 8 7.37 18.04 3.71
N GLN A 9 6.93 18.64 4.81
CA GLN A 9 6.30 17.92 5.92
C GLN A 9 4.81 17.70 5.63
N GLY A 10 4.32 16.48 5.90
CA GLY A 10 2.90 16.15 5.83
C GLY A 10 2.37 15.94 4.41
N PRO A 11 1.11 15.48 4.27
CA PRO A 11 0.65 14.66 3.15
C PRO A 11 0.98 15.30 1.80
N LEU A 12 1.94 14.69 1.10
CA LEU A 12 2.40 15.17 -0.19
C LEU A 12 1.37 14.78 -1.26
N ALA A 13 0.89 15.76 -2.02
CA ALA A 13 0.09 15.48 -3.20
C ALA A 13 0.98 14.79 -4.25
N VAL A 14 0.85 13.47 -4.36
CA VAL A 14 1.62 12.65 -5.32
C VAL A 14 1.03 12.69 -6.74
N GLY A 15 -0.18 13.24 -6.90
CA GLY A 15 -0.81 13.44 -8.19
C GLY A 15 -2.01 14.39 -8.13
N VAL A 16 -2.44 14.85 -9.31
CA VAL A 16 -3.58 15.76 -9.49
C VAL A 16 -4.52 15.20 -10.55
N LEU A 17 -5.82 15.34 -10.31
CA LEU A 17 -6.88 15.13 -11.31
C LEU A 17 -7.47 16.49 -11.66
N THR A 18 -7.50 16.81 -12.95
CA THR A 18 -8.20 17.97 -13.48
C THR A 18 -9.27 17.53 -14.47
N ILE A 19 -10.41 18.20 -14.44
CA ILE A 19 -11.55 17.94 -15.32
C ILE A 19 -11.84 19.23 -16.06
N GLY A 20 -11.58 19.23 -17.36
CA GLY A 20 -11.94 20.33 -18.25
C GLY A 20 -13.43 20.26 -18.55
N LEU A 21 -14.19 21.17 -17.92
CA LEU A 21 -15.61 21.34 -18.17
C LEU A 21 -15.84 21.90 -19.57
N SER A 22 -16.70 21.28 -20.36
CA SER A 22 -17.28 21.91 -21.55
C SER A 22 -18.32 22.94 -21.10
N SER A 23 -18.45 24.09 -21.77
CA SER A 23 -19.38 25.16 -21.37
C SER A 23 -20.85 24.72 -21.22
N GLU A 24 -21.23 23.57 -21.78
CA GLU A 24 -22.57 23.01 -21.71
C GLU A 24 -22.89 22.32 -20.36
N SER A 25 -21.86 21.98 -19.55
CA SER A 25 -22.02 21.27 -18.28
C SER A 25 -22.13 22.18 -17.04
N VAL A 26 -22.08 23.50 -17.21
CA VAL A 26 -22.16 24.48 -16.11
C VAL A 26 -23.61 24.88 -15.78
N GLU A 27 -24.57 24.65 -16.68
CA GLU A 27 -25.99 24.99 -16.44
C GLU A 27 -26.81 23.90 -15.74
N ALA A 28 -26.31 22.65 -15.68
CA ALA A 28 -27.02 21.56 -15.03
C ALA A 28 -26.61 21.48 -13.55
N GLY A 29 -27.44 22.03 -12.66
CA GLY A 29 -27.33 21.92 -11.20
C GLY A 29 -27.60 20.51 -10.65
N THR A 30 -27.00 19.49 -11.25
CA THR A 30 -27.14 18.08 -10.83
C THR A 30 -25.79 17.59 -10.32
N GLU A 31 -25.81 16.79 -9.26
CA GLU A 31 -24.65 16.08 -8.68
C GLU A 31 -24.07 14.99 -9.62
N GLU A 32 -24.05 15.23 -10.93
CA GLU A 32 -23.48 14.32 -11.91
C GLU A 32 -22.02 14.65 -12.15
N VAL A 33 -21.19 13.61 -12.22
CA VAL A 33 -19.75 13.76 -12.45
C VAL A 33 -19.56 14.47 -13.79
N PRO A 34 -18.90 15.63 -13.82
CA PRO A 34 -18.89 16.46 -15.01
C PRO A 34 -18.36 15.71 -16.23
N GLU A 35 -19.17 15.72 -17.29
CA GLU A 35 -18.78 15.24 -18.61
C GLU A 35 -17.76 16.22 -19.20
N GLY A 36 -16.48 15.82 -19.18
CA GLY A 36 -15.39 16.70 -19.55
C GLY A 36 -14.10 15.95 -19.81
N THR A 37 -13.12 16.63 -20.40
CA THR A 37 -11.79 16.06 -20.61
C THR A 37 -11.10 15.88 -19.27
N ARG A 38 -10.82 14.64 -18.89
CA ARG A 38 -10.12 14.32 -17.64
C ARG A 38 -8.63 14.20 -17.92
N LEU A 39 -7.81 14.82 -17.08
CA LEU A 39 -6.36 14.70 -17.10
C LEU A 39 -5.88 14.37 -15.68
N MET A 40 -5.09 13.30 -15.58
CA MET A 40 -4.50 12.84 -14.33
C MET A 40 -2.98 12.88 -14.46
N VAL A 41 -2.31 13.48 -13.48
CA VAL A 41 -0.86 13.68 -13.49
C VAL A 41 -0.29 13.13 -12.19
N TYR A 42 0.75 12.31 -12.29
CA TYR A 42 1.51 11.77 -11.16
C TYR A 42 2.95 12.24 -11.21
N GLY A 43 3.59 12.40 -10.04
CA GLY A 43 4.98 12.84 -9.93
C GLY A 43 6.03 11.79 -10.32
N ASP A 44 5.63 10.53 -10.46
CA ASP A 44 6.48 9.41 -10.86
C ASP A 44 5.67 8.43 -11.71
N SER A 45 6.29 7.86 -12.75
CA SER A 45 5.69 6.84 -13.61
C SER A 45 6.10 5.41 -13.25
N ASP A 46 7.12 5.24 -12.39
CA ASP A 46 7.66 3.92 -12.05
C ASP A 46 6.59 2.98 -11.48
N PHE A 47 5.56 3.50 -10.81
CA PHE A 47 4.44 2.72 -10.26
C PHE A 47 3.71 1.89 -11.34
N ALA A 48 3.68 2.36 -12.60
CA ALA A 48 3.08 1.66 -13.72
C ALA A 48 4.03 0.66 -14.40
N SER A 49 5.31 0.60 -13.98
CA SER A 49 6.30 -0.32 -14.55
C SER A 49 6.10 -1.76 -14.06
N ASN A 50 6.41 -2.77 -14.90
CA ASN A 50 6.33 -4.19 -14.53
C ASN A 50 7.05 -4.54 -13.23
N ARG A 51 8.16 -3.82 -12.93
CA ARG A 51 8.98 -4.04 -11.75
C ARG A 51 8.28 -3.61 -10.46
N ARG A 52 7.46 -2.56 -10.51
CA ARG A 52 6.82 -1.93 -9.34
C ARG A 52 5.30 -2.06 -9.32
N PHE A 53 4.69 -2.61 -10.36
CA PHE A 53 3.25 -2.78 -10.49
C PHE A 53 2.64 -3.61 -9.36
N GLN A 54 3.34 -4.65 -8.90
CA GLN A 54 2.89 -5.52 -7.80
C GLN A 54 3.34 -5.05 -6.42
N ASP A 55 4.10 -3.95 -6.33
CA ASP A 55 4.55 -3.42 -5.05
C ASP A 55 3.41 -2.64 -4.39
N GLY A 56 2.90 -3.16 -3.28
CA GLY A 56 1.80 -2.53 -2.56
C GLY A 56 0.53 -2.43 -3.40
N ASP A 57 0.04 -1.20 -3.59
CA ASP A 57 -1.18 -0.87 -4.34
C ASP A 57 -0.90 -0.07 -5.63
N ASN A 58 0.34 -0.09 -6.15
CA ASN A 58 0.71 0.62 -7.39
C ASN A 58 -0.15 0.21 -8.59
N GLY A 59 -0.35 -1.09 -8.79
CA GLY A 59 -1.19 -1.60 -9.87
C GLY A 59 -2.66 -1.18 -9.73
N ASN A 60 -3.18 -1.15 -8.50
CA ASN A 60 -4.52 -0.67 -8.23
C ASN A 60 -4.67 0.82 -8.54
N LEU A 61 -3.71 1.65 -8.11
CA LEU A 61 -3.67 3.08 -8.43
C LEU A 61 -3.71 3.32 -9.94
N PHE A 62 -2.88 2.60 -10.71
CA PHE A 62 -2.86 2.70 -12.17
C PHE A 62 -4.20 2.30 -12.81
N LEU A 63 -4.76 1.16 -12.41
CA LEU A 63 -6.03 0.68 -12.96
C LEU A 63 -7.19 1.62 -12.64
N SER A 64 -7.30 2.10 -11.39
CA SER A 64 -8.30 3.10 -11.00
C SER A 64 -8.12 4.43 -11.74
N SER A 65 -6.88 4.81 -12.05
CA SER A 65 -6.59 6.01 -12.87
C SER A 65 -7.15 5.86 -14.28
N VAL A 66 -6.88 4.73 -14.93
CA VAL A 66 -7.36 4.44 -16.29
C VAL A 66 -8.89 4.35 -16.31
N GLU A 67 -9.49 3.71 -15.32
CA GLU A 67 -10.94 3.64 -15.14
C GLU A 67 -11.55 5.05 -15.00
N MET A 68 -10.93 5.91 -14.18
CA MET A 68 -11.38 7.29 -13.99
C MET A 68 -11.22 8.16 -15.25
N LEU A 69 -10.23 7.88 -16.10
CA LEU A 69 -10.03 8.56 -17.38
C LEU A 69 -10.93 8.00 -18.50
N GLY A 70 -11.48 6.81 -18.34
CA GLY A 70 -12.41 6.18 -19.28
C GLY A 70 -13.76 6.91 -19.32
N VAL A 71 -14.25 7.20 -20.53
CA VAL A 71 -15.59 7.77 -20.74
C VAL A 71 -16.60 6.63 -20.82
N GLY A 72 -17.40 6.45 -19.77
CA GLY A 72 -18.54 5.53 -19.77
C GLY A 72 -18.56 4.57 -18.59
N LYS A 73 -19.38 4.92 -17.60
CA LYS A 73 -19.73 4.17 -16.36
C LYS A 73 -18.64 4.20 -15.30
N GLU A 74 -18.92 4.93 -14.21
CA GLU A 74 -18.36 4.65 -12.88
C GLU A 74 -18.69 3.20 -12.51
N LEU A 75 -17.87 2.26 -12.94
CA LEU A 75 -17.81 0.98 -12.28
C LEU A 75 -16.96 1.25 -11.04
N ILE A 76 -17.59 1.57 -9.91
CA ILE A 76 -16.90 1.50 -8.63
C ILE A 76 -16.68 0.01 -8.37
N THR A 77 -15.69 -0.57 -9.06
CA THR A 77 -15.28 -1.95 -8.86
C THR A 77 -14.44 -1.94 -7.60
N MET A 78 -15.09 -2.09 -6.45
CA MET A 78 -14.40 -2.53 -5.25
C MET A 78 -13.80 -3.90 -5.56
N ASP A 79 -12.53 -3.94 -5.98
CA ASP A 79 -11.84 -5.20 -6.09
C ASP A 79 -11.83 -5.84 -4.70
N ARG A 80 -12.02 -7.16 -4.65
CA ARG A 80 -11.86 -7.89 -3.39
C ARG A 80 -10.42 -7.67 -3.01
N LYS A 81 -10.17 -6.88 -1.96
CA LYS A 81 -8.84 -6.75 -1.37
C LYS A 81 -8.34 -8.16 -1.06
N TYR A 82 -7.54 -8.70 -1.96
CA TYR A 82 -6.82 -9.92 -1.68
C TYR A 82 -6.01 -9.62 -0.43
N LEU A 83 -6.05 -10.54 0.53
CA LEU A 83 -5.15 -10.49 1.66
C LEU A 83 -3.74 -10.53 1.07
N GLN A 84 -3.16 -9.34 0.86
CA GLN A 84 -1.80 -9.17 0.40
C GLN A 84 -0.97 -9.90 1.45
N THR A 85 -0.50 -11.10 1.09
CA THR A 85 0.51 -11.80 1.86
C THR A 85 1.73 -10.89 1.81
N ARG A 86 1.85 -10.01 2.81
CA ARG A 86 3.01 -9.17 2.99
C ARG A 86 4.16 -10.11 3.30
N ARG A 87 4.91 -10.48 2.26
CA ARG A 87 6.19 -11.15 2.44
C ARG A 87 7.09 -10.14 3.14
N LEU A 88 7.44 -10.46 4.38
CA LEU A 88 8.40 -9.67 5.12
C LEU A 88 9.74 -9.78 4.36
N LEU A 89 10.14 -8.70 3.70
CA LEU A 89 11.45 -8.60 3.03
C LEU A 89 12.51 -8.40 4.09
N ILE A 90 12.92 -9.51 4.70
CA ILE A 90 13.88 -9.54 5.78
C ILE A 90 15.23 -10.01 5.22
N GLY A 91 16.33 -9.44 5.70
CA GLY A 91 17.66 -9.95 5.40
C GLY A 91 17.88 -11.38 5.93
N PRO A 92 18.74 -12.18 5.30
CA PRO A 92 18.93 -13.59 5.65
C PRO A 92 19.34 -13.83 7.12
N GLU A 93 20.00 -12.86 7.75
CA GLU A 93 20.38 -12.94 9.17
C GLU A 93 19.18 -12.86 10.11
N VAL A 94 18.26 -11.94 9.82
CA VAL A 94 17.07 -11.71 10.66
C VAL A 94 16.05 -12.83 10.43
N GLU A 95 15.94 -13.36 9.20
CA GLU A 95 15.15 -14.57 8.92
C GLU A 95 15.64 -15.78 9.75
N ARG A 96 16.96 -16.00 9.78
CA ARG A 96 17.57 -17.09 10.57
C ARG A 96 17.32 -16.90 12.07
N PHE A 97 17.48 -15.67 12.57
CA PHE A 97 17.22 -15.36 13.98
C PHE A 97 15.76 -15.65 14.37
N ILE A 98 14.80 -15.18 13.57
CA ILE A 98 13.37 -15.43 13.80
C ILE A 98 13.08 -16.93 13.79
N THR A 99 13.60 -17.66 12.81
CA THR A 99 13.32 -19.10 12.68
C THR A 99 13.89 -19.90 13.86
N ILE A 100 15.15 -19.66 14.22
CA ILE A 100 15.81 -20.37 15.34
C ILE A 100 15.15 -20.00 16.67
N SER A 101 14.84 -18.71 16.90
CA SER A 101 14.20 -18.28 18.13
C SER A 101 12.78 -18.83 18.27
N SER A 102 11.98 -18.86 17.21
CA SER A 102 10.61 -19.38 17.26
C SER A 102 10.57 -20.88 17.63
N ILE A 103 11.50 -21.67 17.07
CA ILE A 103 11.60 -23.11 17.35
C ILE A 103 12.28 -23.37 18.71
N GLY A 104 13.30 -22.59 19.07
CA GLY A 104 14.15 -22.83 20.24
C GLY A 104 13.65 -22.24 21.55
N LEU A 105 12.88 -21.14 21.53
CA LEU A 105 12.52 -20.40 22.73
C LEU A 105 11.53 -21.17 23.62
N LEU A 106 10.53 -21.81 23.02
CA LEU A 106 9.53 -22.59 23.75
C LEU A 106 10.14 -23.80 24.48
N PRO A 107 10.93 -24.70 23.84
CA PRO A 107 11.56 -25.80 24.55
C PRO A 107 12.56 -25.33 25.62
N LEU A 108 13.27 -24.22 25.37
CA LEU A 108 14.18 -23.64 26.36
C LEU A 108 13.43 -23.18 27.62
N LEU A 109 12.27 -22.52 27.47
CA LEU A 109 11.44 -22.12 28.62
C LEU A 109 10.98 -23.31 29.45
N VAL A 110 10.60 -24.43 28.80
CA VAL A 110 10.20 -25.66 29.50
C VAL A 110 11.36 -26.23 30.32
N LEU A 111 12.56 -26.27 29.74
CA LEU A 111 13.76 -26.75 30.45
C LEU A 111 14.10 -25.86 31.65
N VAL A 112 14.06 -24.54 31.48
CA VAL A 112 14.32 -23.58 32.57
C VAL A 112 13.30 -23.73 33.69
N ALA A 113 12.01 -23.85 33.35
CA ALA A 113 10.95 -24.07 34.33
C ALA A 113 11.15 -25.40 35.10
N GLY A 114 11.51 -26.47 34.39
CA GLY A 114 11.80 -27.78 34.98
C GLY A 114 13.00 -27.74 35.94
N ALA A 115 14.11 -27.11 35.51
CA ALA A 115 15.30 -26.93 36.33
C ALA A 115 15.00 -26.09 37.59
N TYR A 116 14.22 -25.02 37.43
CA TYR A 116 13.80 -24.17 38.55
C TYR A 116 12.95 -24.94 39.58
N ILE A 117 11.98 -25.74 39.12
CA ILE A 117 11.15 -26.57 40.01
C ILE A 117 12.01 -27.60 40.74
N TRP A 118 12.95 -28.25 40.05
CA TRP A 118 13.87 -29.21 40.66
C TRP A 118 14.71 -28.55 41.75
N TRP A 119 15.28 -27.38 41.47
CA TRP A 119 16.11 -26.65 42.43
C TRP A 119 15.32 -26.17 43.65
N ARG A 120 14.04 -25.80 43.47
CA ARG A 120 13.17 -25.42 44.59
C ARG A 120 12.71 -26.61 45.44
N ARG A 121 12.66 -27.80 44.87
CA ARG A 121 12.23 -29.04 45.55
C ARG A 121 13.37 -29.76 46.26
N ARG A 122 14.61 -29.47 45.90
CA ARG A 122 15.81 -29.99 46.55
C ARG A 122 16.22 -29.07 47.70
#